data_AF-A0A5C1Q9R7-F1
#
_entry.id   AF-A0A5C1Q9R7-F1
#
_cell.length_a   1.000
_cell.length_b   1.000
_cell.length_c   1.000
_cell.angle_alpha   90.00
_cell.angle_beta   90.00
_cell.angle_gamma   90.00
#
_symmetry.space_group_name_H-M   'P 1'
#
loop_
_entity.id
_entity.type
_entity.pdbx_description
1 polymer ?
#
loop_
_entity_poly.entity_id
_entity_poly.type
_entity_poly.pdbx_seq_one_letter_code
_entity_poly.pdbx_strand_id
1 'polypeptide(L)'
;MSSSKTYSNDGFTLIEVIVAILIVAIISTVIYTNLTDISQAVSKSKQSLNRDSDILTLRTILLTEVTNINSPWYIKELKVEKDDKAIKIYYYNGDPNRFISFYFSDGIRIFIDSSEIFYSNLLDGKFLLDNRTLQYTEKEIYFCLTLL
;
A
#
# COMPACT_ATOMS: atom_id res chain seq x y z
N MET A 1 45.18 47.74 35.11
CA MET A 1 44.95 48.11 33.70
C MET A 1 43.81 47.26 33.17
N SER A 2 42.59 47.82 33.12
CA SER A 2 41.41 47.15 32.56
C SER A 2 41.08 47.85 31.26
N SER A 3 41.23 47.15 30.13
CA SER A 3 40.86 47.63 28.80
C SER A 3 39.36 47.42 28.64
N SER A 4 38.57 48.49 28.76
CA SER A 4 37.15 48.47 28.48
C SER A 4 36.93 48.36 26.96
N LYS A 5 36.44 47.21 26.50
CA LYS A 5 35.92 47.06 25.13
C LYS A 5 34.64 47.87 25.00
N THR A 6 34.71 49.00 24.30
CA THR A 6 33.54 49.78 23.91
C THR A 6 32.74 48.99 22.87
N TYR A 7 31.59 48.46 23.25
CA TYR A 7 30.64 47.91 22.27
C TYR A 7 30.00 49.09 21.56
N SER A 8 30.28 49.25 20.25
CA SER A 8 29.59 50.24 19.42
C SER A 8 28.12 49.86 19.35
N ASN A 9 27.26 50.73 19.87
CA ASN A 9 25.82 50.54 19.90
C ASN A 9 25.23 51.14 18.61
N ASP A 10 25.76 50.72 17.45
CA ASP A 10 25.28 51.16 16.15
C ASP A 10 23.95 50.47 15.87
N GLY A 11 22.86 51.25 15.92
CA GLY A 11 21.52 50.77 15.59
C GLY A 11 21.41 50.42 14.11
N PHE A 12 20.52 49.49 13.77
CA PHE A 12 20.27 49.11 12.39
C PHE A 12 19.59 50.25 11.62
N THR A 13 20.11 50.53 10.43
CA THR A 13 19.46 51.43 9.48
C THR A 13 18.26 50.72 8.81
N LEU A 14 17.27 51.51 8.37
CA LEU A 14 16.09 50.96 7.68
C LEU A 14 16.47 50.14 6.44
N ILE A 15 17.51 50.56 5.73
CA ILE A 15 18.00 49.86 4.53
C ILE A 15 18.58 48.49 4.89
N GLU A 16 19.33 48.36 5.99
CA GLU A 16 19.87 47.07 6.46
C GLU A 16 18.76 46.11 6.84
N VAL A 17 17.67 46.60 7.46
CA VAL A 17 16.51 45.76 7.79
C VAL A 17 15.81 45.24 6.53
N ILE A 18 15.60 46.10 5.53
CA ILE A 18 14.99 45.70 4.24
C ILE A 18 15.86 44.67 3.53
N VAL A 19 17.18 44.91 3.47
CA VAL A 19 18.14 43.96 2.86
C VAL A 19 18.15 42.63 3.60
N ALA A 20 18.12 42.63 4.94
CA ALA A 20 18.05 41.41 5.74
C ALA A 20 16.76 40.60 5.45
N ILE A 21 15.61 41.27 5.37
CA ILE A 21 14.32 40.61 5.04
C ILE A 21 14.37 39.99 3.64
N LEU A 22 14.95 40.69 2.65
CA LEU A 22 15.08 40.16 1.29
C LEU A 22 15.96 38.91 1.24
N ILE A 23 17.10 38.94 1.95
CA ILE A 23 18.00 37.77 2.03
C ILE A 23 17.29 36.59 2.69
N VAL A 24 16.60 36.83 3.83
CA VAL A 24 15.84 35.78 4.52
C VAL A 24 14.74 35.22 3.62
N ALA A 25 13.99 36.05 2.90
CA ALA A 25 12.92 35.60 2.02
C ALA A 25 13.42 34.69 0.88
N ILE A 26 14.55 35.03 0.27
CA ILE A 26 15.19 34.20 -0.77
C ILE A 26 15.62 32.86 -0.18
N ILE A 27 16.30 32.87 0.97
CA ILE A 27 16.76 31.65 1.65
C ILE A 27 15.55 30.78 2.05
N SER A 28 14.51 31.37 2.62
CA SER A 28 13.29 30.66 3.02
C SER A 28 12.60 29.99 1.84
N THR A 29 12.58 30.63 0.67
CA THR A 29 11.98 30.04 -0.54
C THR A 29 12.71 28.76 -0.95
N VAL A 30 14.04 28.80 -1.00
CA VAL A 30 14.86 27.63 -1.35
C VAL A 30 14.71 26.51 -0.31
N ILE A 31 14.68 26.84 0.98
CA ILE A 31 14.45 25.85 2.03
C ILE A 31 13.07 25.21 1.88
N TYR A 32 12.03 26.01 1.64
CA TYR A 32 10.67 25.53 1.49
C TYR A 32 10.53 24.54 0.33
N THR A 33 11.06 24.87 -0.86
CA THR A 33 10.98 23.98 -2.02
C THR A 33 11.69 22.65 -1.78
N ASN A 34 12.87 22.67 -1.16
CA ASN A 34 13.60 21.45 -0.83
C ASN A 34 12.84 20.59 0.20
N LEU A 35 12.24 21.21 1.22
CA LEU A 35 11.45 20.50 2.22
C LEU A 35 10.18 19.87 1.62
N THR A 36 9.51 20.55 0.69
CA THR A 36 8.35 19.98 -0.01
C THR A 36 8.72 18.79 -0.86
N ASP A 37 9.85 18.87 -1.59
CA ASP A 37 10.32 17.78 -2.44
C ASP A 37 10.71 16.55 -1.61
N ILE A 38 11.42 16.76 -0.49
CA ILE A 38 11.76 15.70 0.46
C ILE A 38 10.49 15.08 1.05
N SER A 39 9.51 15.90 1.46
CA SER A 39 8.24 15.41 2.02
C SER A 39 7.48 14.54 1.02
N GLN A 40 7.44 14.94 -0.25
CA GLN A 40 6.82 14.15 -1.31
C GLN A 40 7.58 12.85 -1.57
N ALA A 41 8.93 12.89 -1.60
CA ALA A 41 9.75 11.70 -1.77
C ALA A 41 9.55 10.70 -0.62
N VAL A 42 9.53 11.17 0.63
CA VAL A 42 9.26 10.34 1.81
C VAL A 42 7.86 9.74 1.74
N SER A 43 6.85 10.53 1.36
CA SER A 43 5.48 10.04 1.22
C SER A 43 5.35 8.95 0.16
N LYS A 44 6.01 9.12 -1.00
CA LYS A 44 6.07 8.10 -2.06
C LYS A 44 6.78 6.84 -1.60
N SER A 45 7.90 6.98 -0.89
CA SER A 45 8.64 5.84 -0.33
C SER A 45 7.80 5.06 0.69
N LYS A 46 7.12 5.76 1.61
CA LYS A 46 6.21 5.14 2.57
C LYS A 46 5.07 4.39 1.88
N GLN A 47 4.47 4.98 0.84
CA GLN A 47 3.41 4.32 0.09
C GLN A 47 3.91 3.05 -0.62
N SER A 48 5.13 3.08 -1.18
CA SER A 48 5.75 1.90 -1.78
C SER A 48 5.98 0.80 -0.76
N LEU A 49 6.54 1.13 0.41
CA LEU A 49 6.78 0.15 1.48
C LEU A 49 5.49 -0.48 1.99
N ASN A 50 4.43 0.32 2.18
CA ASN A 50 3.13 -0.18 2.58
C ASN A 50 2.54 -1.12 1.53
N ARG A 51 2.62 -0.75 0.25
CA ARG A 51 2.18 -1.59 -0.87
C ARG A 51 2.92 -2.93 -0.88
N ASP A 52 4.25 -2.93 -0.73
CA ASP A 52 5.06 -4.15 -0.70
C ASP A 52 4.71 -5.03 0.50
N SER A 53 4.45 -4.43 1.66
CA SER A 53 3.95 -5.13 2.85
C SER A 53 2.57 -5.77 2.61
N ASP A 54 1.66 -5.07 1.94
CA ASP A 54 0.33 -5.58 1.60
C ASP A 54 0.43 -6.77 0.64
N ILE A 55 1.34 -6.73 -0.33
CA ILE A 55 1.63 -7.85 -1.24
C ILE A 55 2.12 -9.09 -0.48
N LEU A 56 3.05 -8.92 0.47
CA LEU A 56 3.54 -10.03 1.28
C LEU A 56 2.45 -10.63 2.16
N THR A 57 1.60 -9.79 2.73
CA THR A 57 0.46 -10.21 3.55
C THR A 57 -0.56 -10.97 2.70
N LEU A 58 -0.91 -10.43 1.53
CA LEU A 58 -1.77 -11.08 0.55
C LEU A 58 -1.24 -12.46 0.16
N ARG A 59 0.05 -12.56 -0.18
CA ARG A 59 0.69 -13.83 -0.54
C ARG A 59 0.61 -14.84 0.59
N THR A 60 0.86 -14.40 1.82
CA THR A 60 0.82 -15.27 3.01
C THR A 60 -0.59 -15.81 3.23
N ILE A 61 -1.59 -14.94 3.20
CA ILE A 61 -3.00 -15.31 3.32
C ILE A 61 -3.40 -16.31 2.24
N LEU A 62 -3.07 -16.03 0.98
CA LEU A 62 -3.38 -16.94 -0.12
C LEU A 62 -2.75 -18.32 0.07
N LEU A 63 -1.47 -18.38 0.47
CA LEU A 63 -0.80 -19.66 0.72
C LEU A 63 -1.44 -20.42 1.88
N THR A 64 -1.77 -19.74 2.98
CA THR A 64 -2.44 -20.37 4.14
C THR A 64 -3.82 -20.89 3.74
N GLU A 65 -4.64 -20.09 3.08
CA GLU A 65 -6.00 -20.50 2.75
C GLU A 65 -6.08 -21.58 1.71
N VAL A 66 -5.07 -21.68 0.86
CA VAL A 66 -5.07 -22.71 -0.20
C VAL A 66 -4.78 -24.08 0.38
N THR A 67 -4.03 -24.14 1.48
CA THR A 67 -3.94 -25.37 2.26
C THR A 67 -5.28 -25.76 2.89
N ASN A 68 -6.18 -24.80 3.17
CA ASN A 68 -7.53 -25.04 3.68
C ASN A 68 -8.53 -25.38 2.56
N ILE A 69 -8.34 -24.82 1.36
CA ILE A 69 -9.19 -25.08 0.18
C ILE A 69 -8.90 -26.45 -0.45
N ASN A 70 -7.78 -27.11 -0.07
CA ASN A 70 -7.46 -28.48 -0.48
C ASN A 70 -8.69 -29.36 -0.34
N SER A 71 -9.28 -29.67 -1.49
CA SER A 71 -10.46 -30.48 -1.54
C SER A 71 -10.03 -31.91 -1.26
N PRO A 72 -10.68 -32.63 -0.33
CA PRO A 72 -10.44 -34.06 -0.19
C PRO A 72 -10.48 -34.74 -1.56
N TRP A 73 -9.64 -35.75 -1.75
CA TRP A 73 -9.44 -36.47 -3.03
C TRP A 73 -10.74 -36.99 -3.72
N TYR A 74 -11.86 -37.00 -3.01
CA TYR A 74 -13.17 -37.42 -3.50
C TYR A 74 -14.05 -36.30 -4.09
N ILE A 75 -13.67 -35.02 -3.96
CA ILE A 75 -14.43 -33.90 -4.55
C ILE A 75 -13.94 -33.69 -5.99
N LYS A 76 -14.80 -34.01 -6.95
CA LYS A 76 -14.45 -33.95 -8.38
C LYS A 76 -14.36 -32.53 -8.94
N GLU A 77 -15.11 -31.56 -8.41
CA GLU A 77 -15.21 -30.22 -8.98
C GLU A 77 -15.30 -29.15 -7.87
N LEU A 78 -14.42 -28.14 -7.96
CA LEU A 78 -14.49 -26.93 -7.13
C LEU A 78 -15.64 -26.06 -7.64
N LYS A 79 -16.59 -25.73 -6.76
CA LYS A 79 -17.65 -24.79 -7.10
C LYS A 79 -17.10 -23.37 -7.03
N VAL A 80 -17.13 -22.67 -8.16
CA VAL A 80 -16.65 -21.29 -8.29
C VAL A 80 -17.77 -20.43 -8.85
N GLU A 81 -17.99 -19.28 -8.22
CA GLU A 81 -18.85 -18.22 -8.73
C GLU A 81 -17.98 -17.02 -9.10
N LYS A 82 -18.08 -16.58 -10.36
CA LYS A 82 -17.32 -15.44 -10.88
C LYS A 82 -18.30 -14.35 -11.29
N ASP A 83 -18.06 -13.16 -10.76
CA ASP A 83 -18.69 -11.90 -11.11
C ASP A 83 -17.62 -10.94 -11.66
N ASP A 84 -18.04 -9.84 -12.28
CA ASP A 84 -17.15 -8.81 -12.84
C ASP A 84 -16.23 -8.20 -11.79
N LYS A 85 -16.67 -8.22 -10.52
CA LYS A 85 -15.97 -7.59 -9.40
C LYS A 85 -15.55 -8.56 -8.32
N ALA A 86 -15.90 -9.84 -8.43
CA ALA A 86 -15.62 -10.81 -7.38
C ALA A 86 -15.40 -12.23 -7.91
N ILE A 87 -14.52 -12.97 -7.24
CA ILE A 87 -14.38 -14.41 -7.41
C ILE A 87 -14.68 -15.05 -6.07
N LYS A 88 -15.62 -15.99 -6.04
CA LYS A 88 -15.96 -16.78 -4.85
C LYS A 88 -15.68 -18.24 -5.12
N ILE A 89 -14.92 -18.86 -4.23
CA ILE A 89 -14.51 -20.26 -4.30
C ILE A 89 -15.06 -20.95 -3.07
N TYR A 90 -15.95 -21.91 -3.28
CA TYR A 90 -16.54 -22.69 -2.20
C TYR A 90 -15.68 -23.92 -1.93
N TYR A 91 -15.43 -24.20 -0.66
CA TYR A 91 -14.71 -25.38 -0.19
C TYR A 91 -15.64 -26.27 0.65
N TYR A 92 -15.19 -27.46 1.07
CA TYR A 92 -16.04 -28.48 1.70
C TYR A 92 -17.30 -28.86 0.89
N ASN A 93 -17.11 -29.35 -0.33
CA ASN A 93 -18.19 -29.87 -1.20
C ASN A 93 -19.23 -28.81 -1.60
N GLY A 94 -18.81 -27.55 -1.70
CA GLY A 94 -19.68 -26.47 -2.13
C GLY A 94 -20.64 -25.97 -1.04
N ASP A 95 -20.35 -26.19 0.24
CA ASP A 95 -21.13 -25.62 1.35
C ASP A 95 -21.23 -24.10 1.18
N PRO A 96 -22.45 -23.54 1.06
CA PRO A 96 -22.63 -22.11 0.83
C PRO A 96 -22.08 -21.22 1.95
N ASN A 97 -21.82 -21.77 3.13
CA ASN A 97 -21.24 -21.06 4.28
C ASN A 97 -19.72 -21.13 4.32
N ARG A 98 -19.09 -22.00 3.52
CA ARG A 98 -17.64 -22.21 3.47
C ARG A 98 -17.09 -21.74 2.14
N PHE A 99 -16.64 -20.49 2.12
CA PHE A 99 -16.11 -19.89 0.91
C PHE A 99 -15.01 -18.89 1.19
N ILE A 100 -14.07 -18.80 0.26
CA ILE A 100 -13.19 -17.65 0.13
C ILE A 100 -13.75 -16.77 -0.98
N SER A 101 -13.81 -15.46 -0.77
CA SER A 101 -14.20 -14.51 -1.82
C SER A 101 -13.23 -13.36 -1.92
N PHE A 102 -12.87 -13.05 -3.15
CA PHE A 102 -11.98 -11.98 -3.55
C PHE A 102 -12.80 -10.90 -4.23
N TYR A 103 -12.72 -9.65 -3.78
CA TYR A 103 -13.42 -8.50 -4.37
C TYR A 103 -12.44 -7.44 -4.87
N PHE A 104 -12.78 -6.77 -5.99
CA PHE A 104 -11.85 -5.94 -6.77
C PHE A 104 -12.35 -4.53 -7.12
N SER A 105 -13.37 -3.98 -6.46
CA SER A 105 -13.94 -2.67 -6.88
C SER A 105 -13.11 -1.46 -6.45
N ASP A 106 -12.65 -1.44 -5.20
CA ASP A 106 -11.94 -0.31 -4.57
C ASP A 106 -10.73 -0.84 -3.81
N GLY A 107 -9.82 -1.46 -4.56
CA GLY A 107 -8.73 -2.27 -4.03
C GLY A 107 -9.10 -3.74 -3.89
N ILE A 108 -8.30 -4.49 -3.14
CA ILE A 108 -8.46 -5.94 -2.95
C ILE A 108 -9.03 -6.18 -1.57
N ARG A 109 -10.14 -6.92 -1.51
CA ARG A 109 -10.70 -7.45 -0.27
C ARG A 109 -10.79 -8.96 -0.34
N ILE A 110 -10.46 -9.62 0.76
CA ILE A 110 -10.59 -11.07 0.89
C ILE A 110 -11.48 -11.36 2.10
N PHE A 111 -12.47 -12.20 1.87
CA PHE A 111 -13.35 -12.71 2.91
C PHE A 111 -13.24 -14.22 3.00
N ILE A 112 -13.31 -14.74 4.23
CA ILE A 112 -13.50 -16.16 4.53
C ILE A 112 -14.78 -16.28 5.33
N ASP A 113 -15.72 -17.10 4.85
CA ASP A 113 -16.98 -17.40 5.56
C ASP A 113 -17.71 -16.12 5.99
N SER A 114 -17.66 -15.09 5.15
CA SER A 114 -18.20 -13.72 5.36
C SER A 114 -17.39 -12.79 6.28
N SER A 115 -16.28 -13.25 6.86
CA SER A 115 -15.37 -12.40 7.65
C SER A 115 -14.29 -11.79 6.75
N GLU A 116 -14.14 -10.47 6.75
CA GLU A 116 -13.04 -9.80 6.05
C GLU A 116 -11.72 -10.09 6.77
N ILE A 117 -10.77 -10.71 6.07
CA ILE A 117 -9.46 -11.04 6.61
C ILE A 117 -8.35 -10.18 6.03
N PHE A 118 -8.63 -9.51 4.92
CA PHE A 118 -7.67 -8.65 4.23
C PHE A 118 -8.38 -7.55 3.46
N TYR A 119 -7.81 -6.35 3.56
CA TYR A 119 -8.17 -5.23 2.73
C TYR A 119 -6.90 -4.43 2.41
N SER A 120 -6.71 -4.11 1.13
CA SER A 120 -5.76 -3.09 0.72
C SER A 120 -6.34 -2.24 -0.40
N ASN A 121 -6.24 -0.92 -0.24
CA ASN A 121 -6.54 0.07 -1.28
C ASN A 121 -5.31 0.48 -2.09
N LEU A 122 -4.13 -0.07 -1.78
CA LEU A 122 -2.88 0.20 -2.48
C LEU A 122 -2.61 -0.78 -3.62
N LEU A 123 -3.35 -1.89 -3.62
CA LEU A 123 -3.27 -2.94 -4.64
C LEU A 123 -4.38 -2.77 -5.67
N ASP A 124 -4.00 -2.76 -6.94
CA ASP A 124 -4.90 -2.61 -8.10
C ASP A 124 -4.83 -3.82 -9.05
N GLY A 125 -4.24 -4.91 -8.58
CA GLY A 125 -4.06 -6.13 -9.36
C GLY A 125 -5.36 -6.85 -9.69
N LYS A 126 -5.28 -7.73 -10.68
CA LYS A 126 -6.41 -8.54 -11.14
C LYS A 126 -6.22 -9.99 -10.74
N PHE A 127 -7.31 -10.62 -10.31
CA PHE A 127 -7.35 -12.06 -10.16
C PHE A 127 -7.99 -12.70 -11.38
N LEU A 128 -7.34 -13.74 -11.89
CA LEU A 128 -7.83 -14.60 -12.95
C LEU A 128 -7.86 -16.01 -12.42
N LEU A 129 -9.00 -16.68 -12.53
CA LEU A 129 -9.09 -18.11 -12.26
C LEU A 129 -9.17 -18.85 -13.60
N ASP A 130 -8.18 -19.70 -13.87
CA ASP A 130 -8.13 -20.57 -15.04
C ASP A 130 -7.74 -21.99 -14.62
N ASN A 131 -8.54 -23.01 -14.98
CA ASN A 131 -8.27 -24.42 -14.68
C ASN A 131 -7.75 -24.68 -13.24
N ARG A 132 -8.51 -24.24 -12.23
CA ARG A 132 -8.17 -24.33 -10.79
C ARG A 132 -6.93 -23.54 -10.35
N THR A 133 -6.41 -22.70 -11.22
CA THR A 133 -5.26 -21.86 -10.93
C THR A 133 -5.72 -20.43 -10.72
N LEU A 134 -5.60 -19.94 -9.50
CA LEU A 134 -5.83 -18.55 -9.15
C LEU A 134 -4.55 -17.77 -9.41
N GLN A 135 -4.60 -16.88 -10.38
CA GLN A 135 -3.50 -16.00 -10.77
C GLN A 135 -3.81 -14.60 -10.28
N TYR A 136 -2.89 -14.01 -9.54
CA TYR A 136 -2.87 -12.59 -9.23
C TYR A 136 -1.82 -11.91 -10.10
N THR A 137 -2.21 -10.86 -10.82
CA THR A 137 -1.28 -10.08 -11.65
C THR A 137 -1.42 -8.59 -11.33
N GLU A 138 -0.29 -7.97 -10.96
CA GLU A 138 -0.18 -6.54 -10.73
C GLU A 138 1.20 -6.03 -11.16
N LYS A 139 1.28 -5.27 -12.25
CA LYS A 139 2.54 -4.76 -12.81
C LYS A 139 3.56 -5.90 -13.02
N GLU A 140 4.62 -5.96 -12.21
CA GLU A 140 5.69 -6.97 -12.26
C GLU A 140 5.44 -8.16 -11.32
N ILE A 141 4.34 -8.13 -10.58
CA ILE A 141 4.03 -9.11 -9.55
C ILE A 141 3.04 -10.11 -10.11
N TYR A 142 3.46 -11.37 -10.12
CA TYR A 142 2.68 -12.50 -10.56
C TYR A 142 2.73 -13.59 -9.51
N PHE A 143 1.57 -13.97 -8.99
CA PHE A 143 1.44 -15.16 -8.15
C PHE A 143 0.43 -16.10 -8.78
N CYS A 144 0.83 -17.34 -8.89
CA CYS A 144 0.06 -18.42 -9.45
C CYS A 144 -0.17 -19.44 -8.35
N LEU A 145 -1.41 -19.81 -8.13
CA LEU A 145 -1.76 -20.67 -7.04
C LEU A 145 -2.73 -21.74 -7.52
N THR A 146 -2.31 -22.98 -7.43
CA THR A 146 -3.10 -24.14 -7.88
C THR A 146 -3.94 -24.66 -6.72
N LEU A 147 -5.25 -24.69 -6.92
CA LEU A 147 -6.22 -25.27 -6.01
C LEU A 147 -6.25 -26.78 -6.29
N LEU A 148 -5.75 -27.58 -5.35
CA LEU A 148 -5.71 -29.04 -5.45
C LEU A 148 -7.07 -29.65 -5.08
#